data_AF-A0A9D3SQ59-F1
#
_entry.id   AF-A0A9D3SQ59-F1
#
_cell.length_a   1.000
_cell.length_b   1.000
_cell.length_c   1.000
_cell.angle_alpha   90.00
_cell.angle_beta   90.00
_cell.angle_gamma   90.00
#
_symmetry.space_group_name_H-M   'P 1'
#
loop_
_entity.id
_entity.type
_entity.pdbx_description
1 polymer ?
#
loop_
_entity_poly.entity_id
_entity_poly.type
_entity_poly.pdbx_seq_one_letter_code
_entity_poly.pdbx_strand_id
1 'polypeptide(L)'
;MLETAKVKSQTATMKLYVLCFLLFLTCMYPSLAQGSYENCCLKYNKEPHRYIKSRVVSFRIQETDGGCNLPAVIFTASLKKSLQTFCADPQMPWVIKLLTRGNRKSNKL
;
A
#
# COMPACT_ATOMS: atom_id res chain seq x y z
N MET A 1 -34.23 -10.38 51.06
CA MET A 1 -32.83 -9.89 51.02
C MET A 1 -31.88 -10.76 50.19
N LEU A 2 -32.33 -11.86 49.56
CA LEU A 2 -31.48 -12.74 48.75
C LEU A 2 -31.41 -12.36 47.25
N GLU A 3 -32.38 -11.58 46.74
CA GLU A 3 -32.50 -11.27 45.30
C GLU A 3 -31.67 -10.05 44.87
N THR A 4 -31.48 -9.06 45.74
CA THR A 4 -30.72 -7.84 45.45
C THR A 4 -29.22 -8.09 45.32
N ALA A 5 -28.67 -9.07 46.04
CA ALA A 5 -27.27 -9.49 45.92
C ALA A 5 -27.00 -10.24 44.61
N LYS A 6 -27.95 -11.07 44.16
CA LYS A 6 -27.86 -11.79 42.89
C LYS A 6 -27.90 -10.84 41.70
N VAL A 7 -28.78 -9.84 41.72
CA VAL A 7 -28.83 -8.80 40.68
C VAL A 7 -27.53 -7.99 40.64
N LYS A 8 -26.96 -7.58 41.79
CA LYS A 8 -25.69 -6.83 41.83
C LYS A 8 -24.50 -7.65 41.31
N SER A 9 -24.47 -8.94 41.65
CA SER A 9 -23.45 -9.90 41.19
C SER A 9 -23.57 -10.21 39.69
N GLN A 10 -24.80 -10.40 39.19
CA GLN A 10 -25.12 -10.62 37.77
C GLN A 10 -24.85 -9.37 36.93
N THR A 11 -25.14 -8.18 37.45
CA THR A 11 -24.84 -6.91 36.76
C THR A 11 -23.34 -6.65 36.71
N ALA A 12 -22.58 -7.02 37.74
CA ALA A 12 -21.12 -6.91 37.75
C ALA A 12 -20.45 -7.89 36.79
N THR A 13 -20.95 -9.14 36.72
CA THR A 13 -20.46 -10.13 35.75
C THR A 13 -20.81 -9.72 34.32
N MET A 14 -22.05 -9.31 34.04
CA MET A 14 -22.46 -8.80 32.72
C MET A 14 -21.65 -7.56 32.31
N LYS A 15 -21.41 -6.62 33.24
CA LYS A 15 -20.55 -5.45 32.99
C LYS A 15 -19.09 -5.84 32.71
N LEU A 16 -18.56 -6.85 33.41
CA LEU A 16 -17.22 -7.36 33.17
C LEU A 16 -17.11 -8.04 31.79
N TYR A 17 -18.10 -8.86 31.41
CA TYR A 17 -18.14 -9.46 30.07
C TYR A 17 -18.28 -8.42 28.97
N VAL A 18 -19.14 -7.41 29.16
CA VAL A 18 -19.29 -6.29 28.23
C VAL A 18 -17.99 -5.49 28.11
N LEU A 19 -17.31 -5.19 29.22
CA LEU A 19 -16.02 -4.50 29.22
C LEU A 19 -14.94 -5.32 28.51
N CYS A 20 -14.84 -6.63 28.79
CA CYS A 20 -13.91 -7.53 28.11
C CYS A 20 -14.21 -7.61 26.60
N PHE A 21 -15.49 -7.69 26.21
CA PHE A 21 -15.90 -7.73 24.80
C PHE A 21 -15.57 -6.42 24.07
N LEU A 22 -15.81 -5.27 24.72
CA LEU A 22 -15.39 -3.95 24.22
C LEU A 22 -13.87 -3.86 24.05
N LEU A 23 -13.09 -4.36 25.02
CA LEU A 23 -11.63 -4.39 24.93
C LEU A 23 -11.15 -5.29 23.79
N PHE A 24 -11.75 -6.48 23.61
CA PHE A 24 -11.47 -7.37 22.48
C PHE A 24 -11.78 -6.73 21.13
N LEU A 25 -12.93 -6.04 21.02
CA LEU A 25 -13.29 -5.29 19.81
C LEU A 25 -12.28 -4.18 19.54
N THR A 26 -11.86 -3.40 20.53
CA THR A 26 -10.84 -2.35 20.34
C THR A 26 -9.45 -2.90 20.01
N CYS A 27 -9.07 -4.08 20.53
CA CYS A 27 -7.79 -4.73 20.22
C CYS A 27 -7.79 -5.37 18.83
N MET A 28 -8.94 -5.83 18.34
CA MET A 28 -9.08 -6.41 17.00
C MET A 28 -9.40 -5.35 15.93
N TYR A 29 -9.78 -4.13 16.33
CA TYR A 29 -10.16 -3.05 15.41
C TYR A 29 -9.00 -2.42 14.61
N PRO A 30 -7.73 -2.31 15.08
CA PRO A 30 -6.67 -1.74 14.26
C PRO A 30 -6.06 -2.81 13.36
N SER A 31 -6.89 -3.53 12.60
CA SER A 31 -6.47 -4.21 11.36
C SER A 31 -7.15 -3.61 10.12
N LEU A 32 -8.12 -2.71 10.32
CA LEU A 32 -8.78 -1.94 9.26
C LEU A 32 -8.06 -0.65 8.89
N ALA A 33 -6.85 -0.46 9.42
CA ALA A 33 -5.86 0.43 8.83
C ALA A 33 -4.80 -0.38 8.07
N GLN A 34 -5.21 -1.38 7.27
CA GLN A 34 -4.57 -1.52 5.96
C GLN A 34 -5.00 -0.32 5.09
N GLY A 35 -4.73 0.89 5.57
CA GLY A 35 -4.39 1.94 4.65
C GLY A 35 -3.20 1.35 3.92
N SER A 36 -3.39 1.06 2.64
CA SER A 36 -2.28 1.13 1.71
C SER A 36 -1.73 2.54 1.90
N TYR A 37 -0.87 2.76 2.90
CA TYR A 37 0.17 3.77 2.78
C TYR A 37 0.80 3.40 1.46
N GLU A 38 0.37 4.18 0.47
CA GLU A 38 0.75 4.11 -0.91
C GLU A 38 2.18 3.60 -0.96
N ASN A 39 2.47 2.59 -1.78
CA ASN A 39 3.85 2.14 -2.00
C ASN A 39 4.65 3.29 -2.64
N CYS A 40 4.97 4.33 -1.86
CA CYS A 40 5.64 5.53 -2.29
C CYS A 40 7.08 5.15 -2.58
N CYS A 41 7.59 5.61 -3.71
CA CYS A 41 9.02 5.68 -3.89
C CYS A 41 9.60 6.65 -2.86
N LEU A 42 10.46 6.15 -1.99
CA LEU A 42 11.25 6.96 -1.07
C LEU A 42 12.67 7.20 -1.62
N LYS A 43 13.09 6.41 -2.61
CA LYS A 43 14.41 6.48 -3.23
C LYS A 43 14.35 5.98 -4.67
N TYR A 44 15.16 6.57 -5.53
CA TYR A 44 15.37 6.07 -6.89
C TYR A 44 16.30 4.85 -6.90
N ASN A 45 15.93 3.84 -7.68
CA ASN A 45 16.81 2.72 -7.97
C ASN A 45 17.89 3.14 -8.98
N LYS A 46 19.03 2.45 -8.96
CA LYS A 46 20.04 2.58 -10.02
C LYS A 46 19.43 2.18 -11.35
N GLU A 47 19.95 2.75 -12.45
CA GLU A 47 19.48 2.43 -13.78
C GLU A 47 19.55 0.90 -14.02
N PRO A 48 18.42 0.25 -14.32
CA PRO A 48 18.39 -1.20 -14.49
C PRO A 48 19.02 -1.61 -15.83
N HIS A 49 19.51 -2.85 -15.88
CA HIS A 49 20.09 -3.43 -17.08
C HIS A 49 19.14 -3.33 -18.29
N ARG A 50 19.68 -3.21 -19.51
CA ARG A 50 18.90 -3.08 -20.76
C ARG A 50 17.83 -4.16 -20.93
N TYR A 51 18.12 -5.38 -20.47
CA TYR A 51 17.18 -6.51 -20.47
C TYR A 51 15.94 -6.29 -19.60
N ILE A 52 16.08 -5.63 -18.45
CA ILE A 52 14.93 -5.31 -17.57
C ILE A 52 14.09 -4.22 -18.22
N LYS A 53 14.75 -3.18 -18.76
CA LYS A 53 14.08 -2.08 -19.48
C LYS A 53 13.25 -2.55 -20.68
N SER A 54 13.65 -3.61 -21.38
CA SER A 54 12.87 -4.17 -22.49
C SER A 54 11.65 -4.98 -22.05
N ARG A 55 11.61 -5.41 -20.78
CA ARG A 55 10.54 -6.23 -20.18
C ARG A 55 9.56 -5.43 -19.31
N VAL A 56 9.64 -4.10 -19.36
CA VAL A 56 8.65 -3.22 -18.72
C VAL A 56 7.29 -3.47 -19.38
N VAL A 57 6.31 -3.83 -18.56
CA VAL A 57 4.93 -4.13 -18.98
C VAL A 57 3.98 -2.99 -18.67
N SER A 58 4.22 -2.25 -17.58
CA SER A 58 3.42 -1.09 -17.19
C SER A 58 4.27 -0.09 -16.41
N PHE A 59 3.75 1.14 -16.31
CA PHE A 59 4.33 2.19 -15.49
C PHE A 59 3.22 2.99 -14.82
N ARG A 60 3.53 3.60 -13.68
CA ARG A 60 2.67 4.55 -12.95
C ARG A 60 3.50 5.78 -12.60
N ILE A 61 2.89 6.95 -12.71
CA ILE A 61 3.50 8.21 -12.26
C ILE A 61 3.04 8.45 -10.82
N GLN A 62 4.00 8.76 -9.95
CA GLN A 62 3.76 9.18 -8.57
C GLN A 62 3.85 10.70 -8.51
N GLU A 63 2.70 11.32 -8.29
CA GLU A 63 2.57 12.75 -8.01
C GLU A 63 2.94 13.04 -6.55
N THR A 64 3.25 14.30 -6.26
CA THR A 64 3.73 14.72 -4.93
C THR A 64 2.62 15.12 -3.95
N ASP A 65 1.36 14.87 -4.29
CA ASP A 65 0.22 15.41 -3.53
C ASP A 65 -0.26 14.45 -2.43
N GLY A 66 -0.41 14.99 -1.21
CA GLY A 66 -1.19 14.37 -0.13
C GLY A 66 -0.58 13.18 0.63
N GLY A 67 0.62 12.70 0.29
CA GLY A 67 1.27 11.61 1.05
C GLY A 67 2.67 11.19 0.60
N CYS A 68 2.99 11.25 -0.69
CA CYS A 68 4.35 10.97 -1.20
C CYS A 68 5.07 12.27 -1.56
N ASN A 69 6.24 12.56 -0.98
CA ASN A 69 6.97 13.81 -1.25
C ASN A 69 8.05 13.70 -2.34
N LEU A 70 8.24 12.52 -2.93
CA LEU A 70 9.26 12.28 -3.97
C LEU A 70 8.56 12.05 -5.32
N PRO A 71 8.78 12.90 -6.35
CA PRO A 71 8.24 12.65 -7.68
C PRO A 71 8.93 11.43 -8.28
N ALA A 72 8.18 10.42 -8.69
CA ALA A 72 8.79 9.19 -9.20
C ALA A 72 7.96 8.53 -10.29
N VAL A 73 8.63 7.74 -11.13
CA VAL A 73 7.98 6.82 -12.06
C VAL A 73 8.22 5.40 -11.57
N ILE A 74 7.14 4.70 -11.24
CA ILE A 74 7.18 3.30 -10.84
C ILE A 74 7.01 2.46 -12.10
N PHE A 75 8.05 1.72 -12.47
CA PHE A 75 7.99 0.76 -13.56
C PHE A 75 7.74 -0.64 -13.03
N THR A 76 6.89 -1.40 -13.72
CA THR A 76 6.68 -2.82 -13.48
C THR A 76 7.25 -3.61 -14.65
N ALA A 77 8.19 -4.50 -14.37
CA ALA A 77 8.81 -5.38 -15.35
C ALA A 77 8.45 -6.85 -15.09
N SER A 78 8.15 -7.58 -16.15
CA SER A 78 7.86 -9.02 -16.08
C SER A 78 9.15 -9.83 -16.28
N LEU A 79 9.68 -10.36 -15.18
CA LEU A 79 10.91 -11.15 -15.17
C LEU A 79 10.59 -12.62 -14.86
N LYS A 80 10.80 -13.50 -15.84
CA LYS A 80 10.59 -14.94 -15.72
C LYS A 80 9.20 -15.27 -15.15
N LYS A 81 9.11 -15.46 -13.83
CA LYS A 81 7.89 -15.86 -13.10
C LYS A 81 7.40 -14.79 -12.10
N SER A 82 8.02 -13.62 -12.03
CA SER A 82 7.64 -12.56 -11.10
C SER A 82 7.52 -11.18 -11.77
N LEU A 83 6.66 -10.35 -11.18
CA LEU A 83 6.60 -8.93 -11.48
C LEU A 83 7.53 -8.22 -10.51
N GLN A 84 8.49 -7.48 -11.06
CA GLN A 84 9.40 -6.67 -10.27
C GLN A 84 9.12 -5.20 -10.54
N THR A 85 8.93 -4.43 -9.47
CA THR A 85 8.76 -2.98 -9.54
C THR A 85 10.06 -2.27 -9.19
N PHE A 86 10.30 -1.12 -9.80
CA PHE A 86 11.41 -0.24 -9.43
C PHE A 86 11.04 1.23 -9.66
N CYS A 87 11.60 2.08 -8.80
CA CYS A 87 11.41 3.52 -8.80
C CYS A 87 12.48 4.20 -9.65
N ALA A 88 12.06 5.12 -10.50
CA ALA A 88 12.96 5.88 -11.35
C ALA A 88 12.65 7.38 -11.28
N ASP A 89 13.69 8.18 -11.44
CA ASP A 89 13.59 9.64 -11.48
C ASP A 89 12.99 10.08 -12.83
N PRO A 90 11.88 10.84 -12.84
CA PRO A 90 11.24 11.31 -14.07
C PRO A 90 12.15 12.17 -14.96
N GLN A 91 13.21 12.78 -14.41
CA GLN A 91 14.13 13.64 -15.16
C GLN A 91 15.21 12.86 -15.93
N MET A 92 15.37 11.56 -15.67
CA MET A 92 16.43 10.77 -16.30
C MET A 92 16.13 10.49 -17.79
N PRO A 93 17.09 10.66 -18.72
CA PRO A 93 16.84 10.49 -20.16
C PRO A 93 16.31 9.11 -20.55
N TRP A 94 16.74 8.05 -19.85
CA TRP A 94 16.28 6.68 -20.11
C TRP A 94 14.84 6.46 -19.66
N VAL A 95 14.37 7.17 -18.63
CA VAL A 95 12.99 7.12 -18.12
C VAL A 95 12.05 7.77 -19.12
N ILE A 96 12.39 8.97 -19.60
CA ILE A 96 11.64 9.69 -20.63
C ILE A 96 11.49 8.84 -21.91
N LYS A 97 12.57 8.16 -22.31
CA LYS A 97 12.55 7.24 -23.46
C LYS A 97 11.62 6.04 -23.24
N LEU A 98 11.57 5.47 -22.04
CA LEU A 98 10.66 4.38 -21.69
C LEU A 98 9.19 4.84 -21.66
N LEU A 99 8.92 6.00 -21.07
CA LEU A 99 7.57 6.61 -21.04
C LEU A 99 7.06 6.87 -22.46
N THR A 100 7.91 7.45 -23.31
CA THR A 100 7.56 7.71 -24.73
C THR A 100 7.24 6.41 -25.47
N ARG A 101 8.01 5.34 -25.20
CA ARG A 101 7.75 4.01 -25.79
C ARG A 101 6.44 3.40 -25.29
N GLY A 102 6.14 3.55 -23.99
CA GLY A 102 4.91 3.06 -23.37
C GLY A 102 3.67 3.77 -23.89
N ASN A 103 3.68 5.11 -23.95
CA ASN A 103 2.58 5.92 -24.46
C ASN A 103 2.23 5.60 -25.92
N ARG A 104 3.24 5.31 -26.76
CA ARG A 104 3.02 4.85 -28.14
C ARG A 104 2.31 3.51 -28.23
N LYS A 105 2.47 2.63 -27.24
CA LYS A 105 1.75 1.35 -27.19
C LYS A 105 0.31 1.57 -26.74
N SER A 106 0.07 2.44 -25.75
CA SER A 106 -1.27 2.75 -25.26
C SER A 106 -2.14 3.49 -26.28
N ASN A 107 -1.55 4.31 -27.17
CA ASN A 107 -2.27 5.00 -28.26
C ASN A 107 -2.51 4.13 -29.50
N LYS A 108 -2.06 2.88 -29.50
CA LYS A 108 -2.18 1.94 -30.63
C LYS A 108 -3.10 0.76 -30.33
N LEU A 109 -3.62 0.70 -29.10
CA LEU A 109 -4.75 -0.10 -28.67
C LEU A 109 -6.00 0.79 -28.71
#